data_AF-A0A7S2R5K6-F1
#
_entry.id   AF-A0A7S2R5K6-F1
#
_cell.length_a   1.000
_cell.length_b   1.000
_cell.length_c   1.000
_cell.angle_alpha   90.00
_cell.angle_beta   90.00
_cell.angle_gamma   90.00
#
_symmetry.space_group_name_H-M   'P 1'
#
loop_
_entity.id
_entity.type
_entity.pdbx_description
1 polymer ?
#
loop_
_entity_poly.entity_id
_entity_poly.type
_entity_poly.pdbx_seq_one_letter_code
_entity_poly.pdbx_strand_id
1 'polypeptide(L)'
;KDDTYWPLWPALPIFPFSQRKTLVREVTEGVWTFDQLIGIYYVHVPIRMTVVAMKKSRGLLVYAPVAATKDCLNQLQLLIDKYGPIRYIILPSVAVEHKVLAGPFARKFPQAEFYVTDKQYSFPIGLPDRTLGFPSWTKPLPSSSSGQDASWGGEFDHEVLTVKPGIGSMYQDVALFHRPSKTLIVCDALLATTEEPPPLLTQEPEYVKALLFHARDFPTEIVEDTPEARRKGWRRIVLLFNFFIPLNSANVDLGINPLLALDPSYEYGWGGWMPFSWSPEAELESFNAYSAGGAPTVYTIVQIILSRGNSGEATLEWVNKVKKWPFKRVIPAHLDAPLNIGPEEFSATYDFIRKGKNEVRYCNNDLKVLQKAEEGPLKFSVYPSKLGLLQGQQCLAKK
;
A
#
# COMPACT_ATOMS: atom_id res chain seq x y z
N LYS A 1 15.72 19.33 16.85
CA LYS A 1 14.60 18.99 15.92
C LYS A 1 13.91 17.78 16.50
N ASP A 2 12.59 17.69 16.32
CA ASP A 2 11.76 16.54 16.70
C ASP A 2 12.35 15.22 16.15
N ASP A 3 12.20 14.13 16.91
CA ASP A 3 12.69 12.80 16.53
C ASP A 3 11.93 12.21 15.33
N THR A 4 10.72 12.72 15.06
CA THR A 4 9.90 12.36 13.89
C THR A 4 10.25 13.14 12.61
N TYR A 5 11.21 14.07 12.67
CA TYR A 5 11.57 14.92 11.54
C TYR A 5 12.24 14.15 10.38
N TRP A 6 11.67 14.27 9.17
CA TRP A 6 12.17 13.71 7.92
C TRP A 6 12.59 14.82 6.94
N PRO A 7 13.90 15.05 6.70
CA PRO A 7 14.35 16.18 5.87
C PRO A 7 14.12 16.01 4.36
N LEU A 8 13.91 14.78 3.87
CA LEU A 8 13.80 14.49 2.44
C LEU A 8 12.34 14.47 1.95
N TRP A 9 11.41 14.97 2.76
CA TRP A 9 10.00 15.09 2.38
C TRP A 9 9.75 15.88 1.07
N PRO A 10 10.57 16.86 0.64
CA PRO A 10 10.34 17.53 -0.63
C PRO A 10 10.48 16.62 -1.86
N ALA A 11 11.15 15.46 -1.73
CA ALA A 11 11.29 14.50 -2.83
C ALA A 11 9.96 13.83 -3.21
N LEU A 12 9.04 13.70 -2.25
CA LEU A 12 7.66 13.29 -2.47
C LEU A 12 6.79 14.07 -1.47
N PRO A 13 6.32 15.28 -1.84
CA PRO A 13 5.74 16.25 -0.92
C PRO A 13 4.28 15.92 -0.58
N ILE A 14 4.10 14.80 0.11
CA ILE A 14 2.80 14.27 0.55
C ILE A 14 2.81 14.10 2.07
N PHE A 15 1.62 14.03 2.68
CA PHE A 15 1.47 13.88 4.13
C PHE A 15 2.23 12.64 4.64
N PRO A 16 2.82 12.67 5.84
CA PRO A 16 2.86 13.77 6.83
C PRO A 16 4.01 14.76 6.61
N PHE A 17 4.45 14.92 5.36
CA PHE A 17 5.54 15.81 4.97
C PHE A 17 6.80 15.52 5.79
N SER A 18 7.21 16.49 6.61
CA SER A 18 8.40 16.44 7.44
C SER A 18 8.20 15.69 8.75
N GLN A 19 7.00 15.34 9.21
CA GLN A 19 6.77 14.75 10.54
C GLN A 19 6.24 13.32 10.44
N ARG A 20 7.15 12.35 10.42
CA ARG A 20 6.83 10.93 10.21
C ARG A 20 7.03 10.15 11.50
N LYS A 21 5.94 10.00 12.27
CA LYS A 21 5.90 9.11 13.44
C LYS A 21 5.87 7.65 13.01
N THR A 22 6.59 6.80 13.73
CA THR A 22 6.64 5.37 13.48
C THR A 22 5.94 4.60 14.60
N LEU A 23 4.94 3.79 14.23
CA LEU A 23 4.33 2.82 15.13
C LEU A 23 4.95 1.44 14.90
N VAL A 24 5.54 0.86 15.95
CA VAL A 24 6.11 -0.49 15.90
C VAL A 24 5.20 -1.48 16.61
N ARG A 25 5.02 -2.66 15.99
CA ARG A 25 4.30 -3.78 16.59
C ARG A 25 4.98 -5.09 16.24
N GLU A 26 5.17 -5.95 17.25
CA GLU A 26 5.53 -7.34 17.02
C GLU A 26 4.30 -8.12 16.57
N VAL A 27 4.36 -8.70 15.38
CA VAL A 27 3.26 -9.46 14.76
C VAL A 27 3.28 -10.92 15.21
N THR A 28 4.49 -11.46 15.36
CA THR A 28 4.78 -12.80 15.89
C THR A 28 6.25 -12.78 16.32
N GLU A 29 6.68 -13.76 17.11
CA GLU A 29 8.07 -13.87 17.57
C GLU A 29 9.06 -13.65 16.41
N GLY A 30 9.87 -12.59 16.51
CA GLY A 30 10.91 -12.31 15.52
C GLY A 30 10.45 -11.55 14.27
N VAL A 31 9.21 -11.06 14.22
CA VAL A 31 8.65 -10.32 13.08
C VAL A 31 7.92 -9.07 13.56
N TRP A 32 8.38 -7.90 13.11
CA TRP A 32 7.82 -6.60 13.49
C TRP A 32 7.38 -5.81 12.27
N THR A 33 6.34 -5.00 12.45
CA THR A 33 5.91 -3.99 11.49
C THR A 33 6.23 -2.61 12.02
N PHE A 34 6.73 -1.73 11.15
CA PHE A 34 7.04 -0.33 11.40
C PHE A 34 6.17 0.49 10.44
N ASP A 35 5.10 1.07 10.97
CA ASP A 35 4.09 1.76 10.19
C ASP A 35 4.32 3.28 10.28
N GLN A 36 4.29 3.95 9.14
CA GLN A 36 4.21 5.41 9.03
C GLN A 36 2.96 5.77 8.21
N LEU A 37 2.56 7.04 8.22
CA LEU A 37 1.47 7.49 7.33
C LEU A 37 2.00 7.96 5.98
N ILE A 38 1.12 7.83 5.00
CA ILE A 38 1.23 8.44 3.69
C ILE A 38 -0.15 8.93 3.26
N GLY A 39 -0.24 10.07 2.57
CA GLY A 39 -1.50 10.46 1.96
C GLY A 39 -1.54 11.85 1.34
N ILE A 40 -2.63 12.10 0.63
CA ILE A 40 -2.93 13.36 -0.06
C ILE A 40 -4.39 13.71 0.28
N TYR A 41 -4.69 14.99 0.51
CA TYR A 41 -6.05 15.46 0.80
C TYR A 41 -6.74 14.72 1.96
N TYR A 42 -6.03 14.47 3.06
CA TYR A 42 -6.49 13.68 4.21
C TYR A 42 -6.89 12.23 3.90
N VAL A 43 -6.70 11.74 2.68
CA VAL A 43 -6.77 10.30 2.37
C VAL A 43 -5.47 9.67 2.86
N HIS A 44 -5.40 9.48 4.18
CA HIS A 44 -4.22 9.00 4.87
C HIS A 44 -4.35 7.51 5.14
N VAL A 45 -3.35 6.74 4.73
CA VAL A 45 -3.26 5.30 4.94
C VAL A 45 -1.87 4.93 5.49
N PRO A 46 -1.72 3.81 6.19
CA PRO A 46 -0.41 3.35 6.62
C PRO A 46 0.43 2.89 5.43
N ILE A 47 1.73 3.18 5.47
CA ILE A 47 2.80 2.58 4.68
C ILE A 47 3.74 1.84 5.63
N ARG A 48 4.09 0.59 5.31
CA ARG A 48 4.68 -0.34 6.28
C ARG A 48 6.00 -0.93 5.83
N MET A 49 6.95 -0.89 6.75
CA MET A 49 8.18 -1.67 6.72
C MET A 49 8.03 -2.90 7.59
N THR A 50 8.50 -4.05 7.11
CA THR A 50 8.56 -5.29 7.91
C THR A 50 10.00 -5.62 8.24
N VAL A 51 10.27 -5.90 9.52
CA VAL A 51 11.59 -6.29 10.03
C VAL A 51 11.51 -7.71 10.56
N VAL A 52 12.44 -8.56 10.16
CA VAL A 52 12.46 -9.98 10.54
C VAL A 52 13.84 -10.35 11.11
N ALA A 53 13.84 -10.95 12.30
CA ALA A 53 15.05 -11.50 12.91
C ALA A 53 15.41 -12.86 12.30
N MET A 54 16.66 -13.01 11.90
CA MET A 54 17.22 -14.21 11.29
C MET A 54 17.88 -15.08 12.37
N LYS A 55 17.34 -16.25 12.68
CA LYS A 55 17.81 -17.09 13.78
C LYS A 55 19.12 -17.82 13.45
N LYS A 56 19.26 -18.32 12.22
CA LYS A 56 20.43 -19.13 11.81
C LYS A 56 21.65 -18.28 11.53
N SER A 57 21.46 -17.18 10.81
CA SER A 57 22.56 -16.32 10.36
C SER A 57 22.82 -15.14 11.29
N ARG A 58 21.94 -14.88 12.28
CA ARG A 58 21.96 -13.75 13.22
C ARG A 58 21.90 -12.40 12.51
N GLY A 59 20.96 -11.55 12.88
CA GLY A 59 20.77 -10.21 12.33
C GLY A 59 19.33 -9.98 11.88
N LEU A 60 19.13 -8.90 11.14
CA LEU A 60 17.80 -8.46 10.70
C LEU A 60 17.72 -8.38 9.17
N LEU A 61 16.56 -8.75 8.63
CA LEU A 61 16.14 -8.42 7.26
C LEU A 61 15.07 -7.33 7.34
N VAL A 62 15.21 -6.31 6.50
CA VAL A 62 14.23 -5.22 6.35
C VAL A 62 13.58 -5.30 4.97
N TYR A 63 12.26 -5.27 4.94
CA TYR A 63 11.43 -5.30 3.73
C TYR A 63 10.57 -4.03 3.64
N ALA A 64 10.50 -3.41 2.46
CA ALA A 64 9.75 -2.17 2.18
C ALA A 64 10.08 -1.02 3.16
N PRO A 65 11.30 -0.46 3.16
CA PRO A 65 11.71 0.51 4.17
C PRO A 65 10.84 1.77 4.20
N VAL A 66 10.52 2.23 5.42
CA VAL A 66 9.86 3.52 5.66
C VAL A 66 10.89 4.64 5.86
N ALA A 67 10.46 5.88 6.12
CA ALA A 67 11.39 6.98 6.34
C ALA A 67 12.23 6.73 7.60
N ALA A 68 13.55 6.79 7.45
CA ALA A 68 14.52 6.61 8.54
C ALA A 68 14.62 7.85 9.45
N THR A 69 13.49 8.22 10.08
CA THR A 69 13.44 9.24 11.13
C THR A 69 14.23 8.76 12.36
N LYS A 70 14.58 9.68 13.26
CA LYS A 70 15.28 9.30 14.50
C LYS A 70 14.40 8.39 15.36
N ASP A 71 13.09 8.65 15.41
CA ASP A 71 12.09 7.77 16.03
C ASP A 71 12.15 6.33 15.46
N CYS A 72 12.05 6.17 14.14
CA CYS A 72 12.18 4.86 13.49
C CYS A 72 13.52 4.16 13.82
N LEU A 73 14.62 4.89 13.77
CA LEU A 73 15.96 4.35 13.99
C LEU A 73 16.19 3.94 15.46
N ASN A 74 15.68 4.71 16.42
CA ASN A 74 15.77 4.37 17.84
C ASN A 74 15.03 3.06 18.14
N GLN A 75 13.82 2.88 17.60
CA GLN A 75 13.05 1.65 17.80
C GLN A 75 13.71 0.45 17.09
N LEU A 76 14.32 0.67 15.93
CA LEU A 76 15.07 -0.35 15.21
C LEU A 76 16.37 -0.74 15.94
N GLN A 77 17.02 0.20 16.63
CA GLN A 77 18.23 -0.04 17.41
C GLN A 77 18.02 -1.10 18.50
N LEU A 78 16.84 -1.10 19.15
CA LEU A 78 16.48 -2.12 20.14
C LEU A 78 16.51 -3.54 19.55
N LEU A 79 16.07 -3.68 18.30
CA LEU A 79 16.12 -4.96 17.58
C LEU A 79 17.56 -5.30 17.16
N ILE A 80 18.34 -4.31 16.74
CA ILE A 80 19.75 -4.48 16.34
C ILE A 80 20.58 -4.98 17.53
N ASP A 81 20.42 -4.38 18.70
CA ASP A 81 21.16 -4.74 19.91
C ASP A 81 20.85 -6.19 20.32
N LYS A 82 19.59 -6.61 20.17
CA LYS A 82 19.13 -7.95 20.55
C LYS A 82 19.48 -9.03 19.52
N TYR A 83 19.23 -8.77 18.24
CA TYR A 83 19.28 -9.80 17.19
C TYR A 83 20.52 -9.70 16.29
N GLY A 84 21.26 -8.58 16.35
CA GLY A 84 22.42 -8.31 15.51
C GLY A 84 22.12 -7.29 14.39
N PRO A 85 23.13 -6.97 13.55
CA PRO A 85 23.02 -5.92 12.55
C PRO A 85 21.96 -6.25 11.48
N ILE A 86 21.50 -5.21 10.80
CA ILE A 86 20.73 -5.38 9.57
C ILE A 86 21.65 -5.95 8.50
N ARG A 87 21.31 -7.15 8.01
CA ARG A 87 22.06 -7.83 6.95
C ARG A 87 21.51 -7.53 5.56
N TYR A 88 20.19 -7.46 5.45
CA TYR A 88 19.50 -7.34 4.17
C TYR A 88 18.45 -6.25 4.21
N ILE A 89 18.37 -5.46 3.15
CA ILE A 89 17.32 -4.47 2.92
C ILE A 89 16.75 -4.73 1.53
N ILE A 90 15.43 -4.88 1.42
CA ILE A 90 14.73 -5.17 0.17
C ILE A 90 13.72 -4.06 -0.12
N LEU A 91 13.88 -3.37 -1.25
CA LEU A 91 12.80 -2.59 -1.88
C LEU A 91 12.01 -3.53 -2.81
N PRO A 92 10.74 -3.87 -2.48
CA PRO A 92 9.99 -4.88 -3.21
C PRO A 92 9.12 -4.34 -4.34
N SER A 93 9.07 -3.02 -4.52
CA SER A 93 8.15 -2.34 -5.44
C SER A 93 8.87 -1.30 -6.28
N VAL A 94 8.31 -1.02 -7.45
CA VAL A 94 8.70 0.12 -8.31
C VAL A 94 7.91 1.39 -7.99
N ALA A 95 6.88 1.28 -7.14
CA ALA A 95 6.01 2.39 -6.78
C ALA A 95 6.77 3.47 -6.01
N VAL A 96 6.50 4.72 -6.34
CA VAL A 96 7.32 5.88 -5.94
C VAL A 96 7.34 6.09 -4.43
N GLU A 97 6.22 5.79 -3.77
CA GLU A 97 5.99 5.90 -2.33
C GLU A 97 6.92 5.00 -1.52
N HIS A 98 7.18 3.78 -1.99
CA HIS A 98 8.13 2.84 -1.37
C HIS A 98 9.56 3.17 -1.80
N LYS A 99 9.73 3.51 -3.07
CA LYS A 99 11.04 3.78 -3.69
C LYS A 99 11.77 4.95 -3.05
N VAL A 100 11.08 6.06 -2.83
CA VAL A 100 11.68 7.32 -2.33
C VAL A 100 12.29 7.17 -0.94
N LEU A 101 11.83 6.19 -0.15
CA LEU A 101 12.25 5.95 1.23
C LEU A 101 13.43 4.95 1.32
N ALA A 102 13.49 3.98 0.40
CA ALA A 102 14.44 2.87 0.47
C ALA A 102 15.92 3.29 0.36
N GLY A 103 16.27 4.13 -0.62
CA GLY A 103 17.66 4.58 -0.80
C GLY A 103 18.20 5.36 0.41
N PRO A 104 17.49 6.38 0.90
CA PRO A 104 17.85 7.08 2.13
C PRO A 104 17.95 6.18 3.37
N PHE A 105 17.05 5.21 3.52
CA PHE A 105 17.10 4.23 4.61
C PHE A 105 18.36 3.37 4.51
N ALA A 106 18.67 2.82 3.34
CA ALA A 106 19.86 1.98 3.12
C ALA A 106 21.17 2.71 3.45
N ARG A 107 21.26 4.02 3.23
CA ARG A 107 22.45 4.82 3.62
C ARG A 107 22.70 4.88 5.13
N LYS A 108 21.70 4.59 5.98
CA LYS A 108 21.88 4.48 7.43
C LYS A 108 22.57 3.17 7.84
N PHE A 109 22.57 2.17 6.95
CA PHE A 109 23.12 0.85 7.20
C PHE A 109 24.02 0.41 6.02
N PRO A 110 25.16 1.09 5.80
CA PRO A 110 26.01 0.86 4.61
C PRO A 110 26.64 -0.54 4.54
N GLN A 111 26.62 -1.30 5.64
CA GLN A 111 27.10 -2.69 5.68
C GLN A 111 26.02 -3.71 5.31
N ALA A 112 24.75 -3.29 5.21
CA ALA A 112 23.66 -4.16 4.78
C ALA A 112 23.70 -4.33 3.25
N GLU A 113 23.41 -5.54 2.79
CA GLU A 113 23.17 -5.80 1.37
C GLU A 113 21.82 -5.20 0.98
N PHE A 114 21.84 -4.24 0.06
CA PHE A 114 20.64 -3.54 -0.39
C PHE A 114 20.20 -4.05 -1.77
N TYR A 115 19.04 -4.69 -1.80
CA TYR A 115 18.41 -5.23 -3.00
C TYR A 115 17.20 -4.39 -3.41
N VAL A 116 17.08 -4.14 -4.71
CA VAL A 116 15.91 -3.50 -5.33
C VAL A 116 15.40 -4.38 -6.46
N THR A 117 14.10 -4.37 -6.72
CA THR A 117 13.56 -5.09 -7.89
C THR A 117 14.25 -4.65 -9.19
N ASP A 118 14.41 -5.54 -10.17
CA ASP A 118 15.28 -5.31 -11.33
C ASP A 118 14.65 -4.45 -12.45
N LYS A 119 13.41 -3.98 -12.27
CA LYS A 119 12.69 -3.10 -13.21
C LYS A 119 12.43 -1.71 -12.63
N GLN A 120 13.29 -1.21 -11.74
CA GLN A 120 13.25 0.19 -11.34
C GLN A 120 13.33 1.09 -12.58
N TYR A 121 12.53 2.16 -12.60
CA TYR A 121 12.52 3.11 -13.70
C TYR A 121 12.19 4.52 -13.21
N SER A 122 12.39 5.50 -14.08
CA SER A 122 11.89 6.86 -13.92
C SER A 122 11.06 7.27 -15.13
N PHE A 123 10.15 8.21 -14.92
CA PHE A 123 9.26 8.76 -15.93
C PHE A 123 9.25 10.29 -15.81
N PRO A 124 9.15 11.05 -16.92
CA PRO A 124 9.04 10.58 -18.31
C PRO A 124 10.38 10.15 -18.93
N ILE A 125 11.50 10.46 -18.27
CA ILE A 125 12.85 10.15 -18.76
C ILE A 125 13.34 8.87 -18.08
N GLY A 126 13.76 7.87 -18.86
CA GLY A 126 14.35 6.63 -18.34
C GLY A 126 15.80 6.84 -17.90
N LEU A 127 15.99 7.30 -16.67
CA LEU A 127 17.30 7.58 -16.11
C LEU A 127 17.98 6.28 -15.63
N PRO A 128 19.32 6.19 -15.65
CA PRO A 128 20.03 5.03 -15.10
C PRO A 128 19.77 4.84 -13.61
N ASP A 129 19.74 3.59 -13.12
CA ASP A 129 19.47 3.25 -11.70
C ASP A 129 20.27 4.07 -10.68
N ARG A 130 21.54 4.35 -10.98
CA ARG A 130 22.44 5.16 -10.13
C ARG A 130 21.95 6.59 -9.89
N THR A 131 21.08 7.10 -10.75
CA THR A 131 20.51 8.44 -10.66
C THR A 131 19.12 8.45 -9.99
N LEU A 132 18.56 7.28 -9.67
CA LEU A 132 17.26 7.13 -9.02
C LEU A 132 17.31 7.35 -7.50
N GLY A 133 18.40 7.94 -6.99
CA GLY A 133 18.59 8.23 -5.57
C GLY A 133 19.07 7.03 -4.73
N PHE A 134 19.42 5.91 -5.37
CA PHE A 134 19.93 4.72 -4.71
C PHE A 134 21.44 4.79 -4.43
N PRO A 135 21.93 4.14 -3.35
CA PRO A 135 23.36 4.01 -3.10
C PRO A 135 24.11 3.25 -4.20
N SER A 136 25.41 3.49 -4.35
CA SER A 136 26.24 2.86 -5.40
C SER A 136 26.38 1.33 -5.27
N TRP A 137 26.16 0.79 -4.08
CA TRP A 137 26.25 -0.66 -3.77
C TRP A 137 24.92 -1.40 -3.92
N THR A 138 23.90 -0.74 -4.48
CA THR A 138 22.59 -1.35 -4.75
C THR A 138 22.73 -2.55 -5.68
N LYS A 139 22.04 -3.64 -5.35
CA LYS A 139 22.02 -4.89 -6.13
C LYS A 139 20.64 -5.11 -6.75
N PRO A 140 20.54 -5.58 -7.99
CA PRO A 140 19.27 -6.07 -8.52
C PRO A 140 18.87 -7.35 -7.78
N LEU A 141 17.61 -7.42 -7.38
CA LEU A 141 17.02 -8.61 -6.76
C LEU A 141 16.82 -9.69 -7.82
N PRO A 142 17.33 -10.92 -7.63
CA PRO A 142 17.01 -12.05 -8.51
C PRO A 142 15.50 -12.29 -8.56
N SER A 143 14.97 -12.76 -9.70
CA SER A 143 13.53 -12.98 -9.88
C SER A 143 12.94 -14.07 -8.98
N SER A 144 13.77 -14.96 -8.44
CA SER A 144 13.37 -16.06 -7.54
C SER A 144 14.56 -16.49 -6.67
N SER A 145 14.29 -16.98 -5.46
CA SER A 145 15.27 -17.70 -4.63
C SER A 145 15.36 -19.20 -4.95
N SER A 146 14.50 -19.72 -5.84
CA SER A 146 14.47 -21.13 -6.19
C SER A 146 15.81 -21.57 -6.80
N GLY A 147 16.36 -22.68 -6.30
CA GLY A 147 17.66 -23.19 -6.73
C GLY A 147 18.86 -22.40 -6.21
N GLN A 148 18.67 -21.39 -5.36
CA GLN A 148 19.75 -20.67 -4.69
C GLN A 148 19.85 -21.14 -3.23
N ASP A 149 20.77 -22.08 -3.00
CA ASP A 149 21.05 -22.60 -1.66
C ASP A 149 21.38 -21.46 -0.68
N ALA A 150 20.75 -21.49 0.49
CA ALA A 150 20.96 -20.54 1.59
C ALA A 150 20.65 -19.06 1.30
N SER A 151 19.81 -18.74 0.31
CA SER A 151 19.27 -17.37 0.12
C SER A 151 18.77 -16.80 1.46
N TRP A 152 19.13 -15.53 1.74
CA TRP A 152 18.72 -14.82 2.95
C TRP A 152 19.07 -15.60 4.24
N GLY A 153 20.30 -16.11 4.34
CA GLY A 153 20.75 -16.90 5.49
C GLY A 153 20.02 -18.24 5.66
N GLY A 154 19.36 -18.74 4.62
CA GLY A 154 18.67 -20.03 4.61
C GLY A 154 17.33 -20.04 5.35
N GLU A 155 16.72 -18.88 5.61
CA GLU A 155 15.44 -18.78 6.34
C GLU A 155 14.27 -18.25 5.50
N PHE A 156 14.53 -17.75 4.29
CA PHE A 156 13.51 -17.16 3.42
C PHE A 156 13.48 -17.79 2.04
N ASP A 157 12.30 -17.71 1.42
CA ASP A 157 12.08 -17.87 -0.01
C ASP A 157 11.51 -16.57 -0.58
N HIS A 158 11.78 -16.27 -1.85
CA HIS A 158 11.13 -15.15 -2.54
C HIS A 158 10.79 -15.45 -4.00
N GLU A 159 9.74 -14.80 -4.48
CA GLU A 159 9.33 -14.79 -5.89
C GLU A 159 8.93 -13.36 -6.26
N VAL A 160 9.49 -12.86 -7.37
CA VAL A 160 9.18 -11.53 -7.89
C VAL A 160 8.06 -11.64 -8.92
N LEU A 161 6.92 -11.02 -8.63
CA LEU A 161 5.87 -10.76 -9.62
C LEU A 161 6.37 -9.66 -10.55
N THR A 162 6.34 -9.89 -11.85
CA THR A 162 6.66 -8.85 -12.84
C THR A 162 5.56 -8.79 -13.88
N VAL A 163 4.91 -7.63 -13.99
CA VAL A 163 3.88 -7.37 -15.00
C VAL A 163 4.29 -6.13 -15.78
N LYS A 164 4.16 -6.21 -17.11
CA LYS A 164 4.36 -5.07 -18.00
C LYS A 164 2.99 -4.57 -18.45
N PRO A 165 2.36 -3.62 -17.73
CA PRO A 165 1.02 -3.18 -18.06
C PRO A 165 0.96 -2.34 -19.34
N GLY A 166 2.09 -1.81 -19.80
CA GLY A 166 2.12 -0.84 -20.89
C GLY A 166 3.51 -0.47 -21.39
N ILE A 167 3.56 0.46 -22.34
CA ILE A 167 4.81 1.02 -22.85
C ILE A 167 5.42 1.92 -21.78
N GLY A 168 6.69 1.69 -21.44
CA GLY A 168 7.42 2.51 -20.45
C GLY A 168 6.95 2.35 -19.00
N SER A 169 6.10 1.35 -18.71
CA SER A 169 5.61 1.07 -17.36
C SER A 169 5.90 -0.38 -16.97
N MET A 170 6.29 -0.58 -15.73
CA MET A 170 6.49 -1.88 -15.10
C MET A 170 5.78 -1.92 -13.77
N TYR A 171 5.38 -3.11 -13.34
CA TYR A 171 4.91 -3.40 -12.00
C TYR A 171 5.73 -4.56 -11.46
N GLN A 172 6.24 -4.41 -10.24
CA GLN A 172 6.85 -5.51 -9.51
C GLN A 172 6.39 -5.52 -8.05
N ASP A 173 6.22 -6.73 -7.53
CA ASP A 173 6.01 -7.02 -6.11
C ASP A 173 6.87 -8.24 -5.74
N VAL A 174 7.36 -8.31 -4.52
CA VAL A 174 8.18 -9.42 -4.03
C VAL A 174 7.42 -10.13 -2.93
N ALA A 175 6.94 -11.34 -3.21
CA ALA A 175 6.50 -12.23 -2.14
C ALA A 175 7.73 -12.79 -1.42
N LEU A 176 7.88 -12.46 -0.14
CA LEU A 176 8.96 -12.94 0.72
C LEU A 176 8.37 -13.82 1.82
N PHE A 177 8.74 -15.10 1.84
CA PHE A 177 8.26 -16.06 2.82
C PHE A 177 9.30 -16.37 3.88
N HIS A 178 9.01 -16.01 5.13
CA HIS A 178 9.85 -16.36 6.28
C HIS A 178 9.46 -17.74 6.84
N ARG A 179 10.25 -18.77 6.50
CA ARG A 179 9.95 -20.19 6.80
C ARG A 179 9.70 -20.49 8.28
N PRO A 180 10.50 -19.99 9.25
CA PRO A 180 10.29 -20.27 10.67
C PRO A 180 8.96 -19.73 11.21
N SER A 181 8.62 -18.48 10.90
CA SER A 181 7.40 -17.83 11.42
C SER A 181 6.12 -18.18 10.64
N LYS A 182 6.27 -18.86 9.50
CA LYS A 182 5.19 -19.13 8.53
C LYS A 182 4.47 -17.85 8.09
N THR A 183 5.23 -16.79 7.86
CA THR A 183 4.71 -15.46 7.46
C THR A 183 5.12 -15.17 6.02
N LEU A 184 4.14 -14.86 5.18
CA LEU A 184 4.34 -14.27 3.87
C LEU A 184 4.31 -12.75 4.00
N ILE A 185 5.22 -12.06 3.33
CA ILE A 185 5.29 -10.60 3.28
C ILE A 185 5.14 -10.22 1.81
N VAL A 186 4.24 -9.28 1.52
CA VAL A 186 3.97 -8.75 0.17
C VAL A 186 3.84 -7.24 0.25
N CYS A 187 4.01 -6.55 -0.87
CA CYS A 187 3.89 -5.10 -0.92
C CYS A 187 2.43 -4.68 -1.18
N ASP A 188 2.09 -4.41 -2.44
CA ASP A 188 0.83 -3.81 -2.89
C ASP A 188 -0.08 -4.84 -3.58
N ALA A 189 0.39 -6.08 -3.74
CA ALA A 189 -0.33 -7.16 -4.40
C ALA A 189 -1.51 -7.72 -3.60
N LEU A 190 -1.65 -7.38 -2.31
CA LEU A 190 -2.72 -7.84 -1.43
C LEU A 190 -3.04 -6.76 -0.40
N LEU A 191 -4.32 -6.54 -0.12
CA LEU A 191 -4.79 -5.63 0.92
C LEU A 191 -5.99 -6.26 1.66
N ALA A 192 -6.25 -5.77 2.86
CA ALA A 192 -7.53 -5.93 3.53
C ALA A 192 -7.80 -4.70 4.40
N THR A 193 -9.07 -4.49 4.72
CA THR A 193 -9.46 -3.47 5.71
C THR A 193 -10.73 -3.90 6.43
N THR A 194 -10.78 -3.56 7.70
CA THR A 194 -11.96 -3.62 8.56
C THR A 194 -12.56 -2.23 8.73
N GLU A 195 -13.68 -2.15 9.46
CA GLU A 195 -14.31 -0.88 9.85
C GLU A 195 -13.46 -0.05 10.82
N GLU A 196 -12.47 -0.68 11.45
CA GLU A 196 -11.61 -0.02 12.44
C GLU A 196 -10.46 0.71 11.73
N PRO A 197 -10.28 2.02 11.98
CA PRO A 197 -9.12 2.74 11.48
C PRO A 197 -7.82 2.16 12.08
N PRO A 198 -6.73 2.06 11.29
CA PRO A 198 -5.43 1.64 11.76
C PRO A 198 -5.00 2.39 13.04
N PRO A 199 -4.38 1.72 14.03
CA PRO A 199 -4.00 2.36 15.29
C PRO A 199 -3.13 3.61 15.12
N LEU A 200 -2.30 3.67 14.08
CA LEU A 200 -1.50 4.86 13.79
C LEU A 200 -2.37 6.10 13.53
N LEU A 201 -3.54 5.96 12.90
CA LEU A 201 -4.47 7.06 12.62
C LEU A 201 -5.25 7.54 13.85
N THR A 202 -5.22 6.80 14.96
CA THR A 202 -6.04 7.10 16.16
C THR A 202 -5.23 7.59 17.36
N GLN A 203 -3.90 7.55 17.27
CA GLN A 203 -2.99 7.84 18.39
C GLN A 203 -2.55 9.30 18.51
N GLU A 204 -2.65 10.09 17.43
CA GLU A 204 -2.16 11.48 17.39
C GLU A 204 -3.28 12.42 16.93
N PRO A 205 -3.47 13.59 17.56
CA PRO A 205 -4.50 14.55 17.14
C PRO A 205 -4.39 14.94 15.67
N GLU A 206 -3.19 15.17 15.15
CA GLU A 206 -2.96 15.53 13.74
C GLU A 206 -3.32 14.40 12.77
N TYR A 207 -3.28 13.14 13.22
CA TYR A 207 -3.64 11.99 12.39
C TYR A 207 -5.15 11.72 12.48
N VAL A 208 -5.75 11.88 13.66
CA VAL A 208 -7.20 11.80 13.88
C VAL A 208 -7.94 12.85 13.06
N LYS A 209 -7.36 14.04 12.88
CA LYS A 209 -7.90 15.10 12.03
C LYS A 209 -8.27 14.65 10.62
N ALA A 210 -7.55 13.68 10.05
CA ALA A 210 -7.91 13.11 8.74
C ALA A 210 -9.24 12.33 8.77
N LEU A 211 -9.46 11.55 9.84
CA LEU A 211 -10.70 10.82 10.05
C LEU A 211 -11.87 11.79 10.22
N LEU A 212 -11.72 12.79 11.10
CA LEU A 212 -12.76 13.78 11.37
C LEU A 212 -13.05 14.67 10.15
N PHE A 213 -12.02 15.04 9.39
CA PHE A 213 -12.16 15.79 8.13
C PHE A 213 -13.05 15.04 7.13
N HIS A 214 -12.84 13.73 6.97
CA HIS A 214 -13.63 12.91 6.06
C HIS A 214 -15.00 12.52 6.63
N ALA A 215 -15.21 12.60 7.95
CA ALA A 215 -16.49 12.29 8.58
C ALA A 215 -17.59 13.36 8.38
N ARG A 216 -17.23 14.55 7.90
CA ARG A 216 -18.13 15.70 7.66
C ARG A 216 -19.18 15.43 6.58
N ASP A 217 -20.43 15.81 6.80
CA ASP A 217 -21.53 15.84 5.85
C ASP A 217 -21.69 17.19 5.15
N PHE A 218 -21.13 18.27 5.72
CA PHE A 218 -21.09 19.59 5.08
C PHE A 218 -19.75 20.32 5.32
N PRO A 219 -19.38 21.30 4.47
CA PRO A 219 -18.00 21.80 4.39
C PRO A 219 -17.43 22.46 5.66
N THR A 220 -18.30 22.97 6.54
CA THR A 220 -17.94 23.67 7.78
C THR A 220 -18.33 22.89 9.03
N GLU A 221 -18.69 21.61 8.90
CA GLU A 221 -19.10 20.78 10.03
C GLU A 221 -17.91 20.46 10.95
N ILE A 222 -18.03 20.85 12.21
CA ILE A 222 -17.13 20.41 13.27
C ILE A 222 -17.69 19.10 13.82
N VAL A 223 -17.05 18.00 13.43
CA VAL A 223 -17.43 16.65 13.85
C VAL A 223 -16.90 16.39 15.25
N GLU A 224 -17.77 15.94 16.17
CA GLU A 224 -17.36 15.47 17.49
C GLU A 224 -16.50 14.22 17.37
N ASP A 225 -15.39 14.18 18.12
CA ASP A 225 -14.46 13.06 18.09
C ASP A 225 -15.00 11.84 18.86
N THR A 226 -15.80 11.03 18.16
CA THR A 226 -16.35 9.75 18.65
C THR A 226 -15.79 8.56 17.86
N PRO A 227 -15.76 7.35 18.43
CA PRO A 227 -15.41 6.13 17.67
C PRO A 227 -16.23 5.98 16.39
N GLU A 228 -17.52 6.30 16.44
CA GLU A 228 -18.45 6.22 15.30
C GLU A 228 -18.08 7.22 14.20
N ALA A 229 -17.74 8.47 14.57
CA ALA A 229 -17.25 9.48 13.64
C ALA A 229 -15.92 9.07 12.99
N ARG A 230 -14.99 8.53 13.79
CA ARG A 230 -13.71 8.00 13.28
C ARG A 230 -13.91 6.88 12.27
N ARG A 231 -14.80 5.91 12.56
CA ARG A 231 -15.16 4.84 11.62
C ARG A 231 -15.79 5.39 10.35
N LYS A 232 -16.70 6.37 10.46
CA LYS A 232 -17.30 7.06 9.29
C LYS A 232 -16.25 7.71 8.39
N GLY A 233 -15.33 8.47 8.97
CA GLY A 233 -14.20 9.05 8.25
C GLY A 233 -13.32 7.99 7.59
N TRP A 234 -13.03 6.90 8.31
CA TRP A 234 -12.25 5.78 7.80
C TRP A 234 -12.90 5.10 6.60
N ARG A 235 -14.21 4.83 6.63
CA ARG A 235 -14.94 4.26 5.49
C ARG A 235 -14.75 5.11 4.23
N ARG A 236 -14.89 6.42 4.36
CA ARG A 236 -14.72 7.37 3.24
C ARG A 236 -13.28 7.43 2.74
N ILE A 237 -12.30 7.44 3.63
CA ILE A 237 -10.87 7.35 3.26
C ILE A 237 -10.60 6.06 2.48
N VAL A 238 -11.10 4.91 2.94
CA VAL A 238 -10.94 3.62 2.24
C VAL A 238 -11.55 3.68 0.84
N LEU A 239 -12.76 4.23 0.69
CA LEU A 239 -13.42 4.36 -0.61
C LEU A 239 -12.65 5.30 -1.55
N LEU A 240 -12.18 6.44 -1.05
CA LEU A 240 -11.35 7.38 -1.82
C LEU A 240 -10.00 6.78 -2.22
N PHE A 241 -9.34 6.06 -1.30
CA PHE A 241 -8.07 5.38 -1.53
C PHE A 241 -8.18 4.31 -2.63
N ASN A 242 -9.31 3.61 -2.72
CA ASN A 242 -9.52 2.52 -3.67
C ASN A 242 -10.12 2.93 -5.01
N PHE A 243 -10.98 3.94 -5.03
CA PHE A 243 -11.76 4.30 -6.22
C PHE A 243 -11.42 5.68 -6.76
N PHE A 244 -10.66 6.50 -6.02
CA PHE A 244 -10.41 7.93 -6.23
C PHE A 244 -11.67 8.79 -6.15
N ILE A 245 -12.73 8.41 -6.86
CA ILE A 245 -14.05 9.01 -6.89
C ILE A 245 -15.09 7.87 -6.83
N PRO A 246 -15.56 7.47 -5.63
CA PRO A 246 -16.54 6.40 -5.47
C PRO A 246 -17.94 6.87 -5.87
N LEU A 247 -18.29 6.77 -7.16
CA LEU A 247 -19.54 7.32 -7.70
C LEU A 247 -20.81 6.59 -7.24
N ASN A 248 -20.73 5.44 -6.56
CA ASN A 248 -21.87 4.84 -5.86
C ASN A 248 -22.18 5.56 -4.55
N SER A 249 -21.15 6.01 -3.82
CA SER A 249 -21.31 6.63 -2.50
C SER A 249 -21.26 8.16 -2.52
N ALA A 250 -20.49 8.76 -3.42
CA ALA A 250 -20.15 10.18 -3.40
C ALA A 250 -20.45 10.89 -4.73
N ASN A 251 -21.05 12.07 -4.66
CA ASN A 251 -21.10 13.01 -5.77
C ASN A 251 -19.89 13.94 -5.66
N VAL A 252 -19.33 14.33 -6.81
CA VAL A 252 -18.11 15.13 -6.84
C VAL A 252 -18.35 16.50 -7.49
N ASP A 253 -17.90 17.56 -6.83
CA ASP A 253 -17.76 18.90 -7.39
C ASP A 253 -16.27 19.28 -7.39
N LEU A 254 -15.63 19.16 -8.56
CA LEU A 254 -14.25 19.61 -8.79
C LEU A 254 -14.18 21.02 -9.38
N GLY A 255 -15.28 21.78 -9.33
CA GLY A 255 -15.35 23.15 -9.80
C GLY A 255 -14.49 24.11 -8.98
N ILE A 256 -14.55 25.38 -9.31
CA ILE A 256 -13.77 26.44 -8.64
C ILE A 256 -14.37 26.78 -7.26
N ASN A 257 -15.66 26.48 -7.04
CA ASN A 257 -16.41 26.89 -5.85
C ASN A 257 -15.82 26.32 -4.54
N PRO A 258 -15.49 25.02 -4.42
CA PRO A 258 -14.84 24.50 -3.22
C PRO A 258 -13.48 25.14 -2.94
N LEU A 259 -12.75 25.57 -3.98
CA LEU A 259 -11.44 26.21 -3.84
C LEU A 259 -11.59 27.67 -3.33
N LEU A 260 -12.62 28.38 -3.79
CA LEU A 260 -12.93 29.74 -3.35
C LEU A 260 -13.44 29.80 -1.91
N ALA A 261 -14.02 28.72 -1.41
CA ALA A 261 -14.51 28.59 -0.03
C ALA A 261 -13.44 28.14 0.98
N LEU A 262 -12.20 27.96 0.54
CA LEU A 262 -11.12 27.40 1.35
C LEU A 262 -10.71 28.34 2.48
N ASP A 263 -10.94 27.91 3.71
CA ASP A 263 -10.48 28.56 4.94
C ASP A 263 -9.37 27.73 5.60
N PRO A 264 -8.10 28.18 5.52
CA PRO A 264 -6.98 27.47 6.13
C PRO A 264 -6.94 27.61 7.66
N SER A 265 -7.73 28.52 8.24
CA SER A 265 -7.84 28.74 9.69
C SER A 265 -8.80 27.78 10.37
N TYR A 266 -9.56 27.00 9.60
CA TYR A 266 -10.45 25.97 10.10
C TYR A 266 -9.72 24.93 10.94
N GLU A 267 -10.37 24.38 11.97
CA GLU A 267 -9.77 23.42 12.90
C GLU A 267 -9.14 22.22 12.18
N TYR A 268 -9.73 21.81 11.05
CA TYR A 268 -9.22 20.73 10.20
C TYR A 268 -8.43 21.20 8.97
N GLY A 269 -7.97 22.46 8.93
CA GLY A 269 -7.00 23.03 7.98
C GLY A 269 -7.51 23.31 6.55
N TRP A 270 -8.70 22.84 6.21
CA TRP A 270 -9.32 22.98 4.88
C TRP A 270 -10.83 23.22 5.02
N GLY A 271 -11.22 24.21 5.83
CA GLY A 271 -12.63 24.59 6.01
C GLY A 271 -13.24 25.02 4.69
N GLY A 272 -14.51 24.67 4.46
CA GLY A 272 -15.18 25.00 3.20
C GLY A 272 -14.78 24.15 1.99
N TRP A 273 -13.63 23.45 2.03
CA TRP A 273 -13.23 22.49 1.00
C TRP A 273 -13.79 21.10 1.30
N MET A 274 -14.82 20.71 0.54
CA MET A 274 -15.43 19.38 0.56
C MET A 274 -15.93 19.06 -0.86
N PRO A 275 -15.05 18.54 -1.73
CA PRO A 275 -15.43 18.24 -3.12
C PRO A 275 -16.35 17.02 -3.23
N PHE A 276 -16.56 16.26 -2.14
CA PHE A 276 -17.38 15.05 -2.12
C PHE A 276 -18.57 15.22 -1.19
N SER A 277 -19.79 15.07 -1.71
CA SER A 277 -21.00 14.89 -0.91
C SER A 277 -21.43 13.43 -0.91
N TRP A 278 -21.82 12.91 0.25
CA TRP A 278 -21.99 11.47 0.48
C TRP A 278 -23.45 11.09 0.69
N SER A 279 -23.86 9.95 0.13
CA SER A 279 -25.09 9.26 0.53
C SER A 279 -24.76 8.28 1.65
N PRO A 280 -25.34 8.44 2.86
CA PRO A 280 -25.00 7.58 4.01
C PRO A 280 -25.22 6.08 3.74
N GLU A 281 -26.35 5.71 3.15
CA GLU A 281 -26.68 4.31 2.87
C GLU A 281 -25.77 3.71 1.82
N ALA A 282 -25.49 4.45 0.74
CA ALA A 282 -24.62 3.99 -0.34
C ALA A 282 -23.13 4.00 0.05
N GLU A 283 -22.71 4.88 0.96
CA GLU A 283 -21.39 4.82 1.61
C GLU A 283 -21.21 3.50 2.37
N LEU A 284 -22.18 3.16 3.23
CA LEU A 284 -22.10 1.96 4.04
C LEU A 284 -22.14 0.69 3.17
N GLU A 285 -23.01 0.66 2.15
CA GLU A 285 -23.06 -0.46 1.19
C GLU A 285 -21.74 -0.64 0.44
N SER A 286 -21.20 0.43 -0.16
CA SER A 286 -19.92 0.38 -0.88
C SER A 286 -18.77 -0.02 0.03
N PHE A 287 -18.73 0.49 1.26
CA PHE A 287 -17.71 0.10 2.23
C PHE A 287 -17.84 -1.36 2.63
N ASN A 288 -19.04 -1.86 2.88
CA ASN A 288 -19.27 -3.26 3.25
C ASN A 288 -18.93 -4.20 2.08
N ALA A 289 -19.28 -3.82 0.86
CA ALA A 289 -18.88 -4.55 -0.35
C ALA A 289 -17.35 -4.56 -0.51
N TYR A 290 -16.68 -3.44 -0.28
CA TYR A 290 -15.22 -3.36 -0.36
C TYR A 290 -14.52 -4.14 0.75
N SER A 291 -14.79 -3.81 2.01
CA SER A 291 -14.12 -4.41 3.18
C SER A 291 -14.43 -5.89 3.32
N ALA A 292 -15.68 -6.30 3.05
CA ALA A 292 -16.20 -7.64 3.27
C ALA A 292 -15.74 -8.22 4.62
N GLY A 293 -15.81 -7.41 5.69
CA GLY A 293 -15.40 -7.81 7.03
C GLY A 293 -13.90 -8.09 7.19
N GLY A 294 -13.04 -7.50 6.36
CA GLY A 294 -11.59 -7.73 6.38
C GLY A 294 -11.13 -8.88 5.48
N ALA A 295 -12.00 -9.39 4.59
CA ALA A 295 -11.57 -10.38 3.61
C ALA A 295 -10.51 -9.80 2.66
N PRO A 296 -9.44 -10.54 2.34
CA PRO A 296 -8.37 -10.03 1.50
C PRO A 296 -8.83 -9.79 0.06
N THR A 297 -8.14 -8.88 -0.62
CA THR A 297 -8.38 -8.52 -2.02
C THR A 297 -7.11 -7.91 -2.63
N VAL A 298 -7.10 -7.69 -3.94
CA VAL A 298 -6.03 -6.94 -4.61
C VAL A 298 -6.40 -5.46 -4.61
N TYR A 299 -5.41 -4.57 -4.48
CA TYR A 299 -5.64 -3.14 -4.63
C TYR A 299 -6.27 -2.84 -6.01
N THR A 300 -7.36 -2.09 -6.08
CA THR A 300 -8.19 -1.99 -7.30
C THR A 300 -7.40 -1.59 -8.55
N ILE A 301 -6.51 -0.59 -8.43
CA ILE A 301 -5.64 -0.17 -9.55
C ILE A 301 -4.56 -1.21 -9.86
N VAL A 302 -4.07 -1.94 -8.86
CA VAL A 302 -3.14 -3.05 -9.06
C VAL A 302 -3.84 -4.18 -9.79
N GLN A 303 -5.10 -4.52 -9.48
CA GLN A 303 -5.85 -5.52 -10.23
C GLN A 303 -6.00 -5.14 -11.71
N ILE A 304 -6.23 -3.86 -12.01
CA ILE A 304 -6.17 -3.37 -13.40
C ILE A 304 -4.80 -3.69 -14.00
N ILE A 305 -3.71 -3.30 -13.34
CA ILE A 305 -2.33 -3.54 -13.82
C ILE A 305 -2.06 -5.04 -14.04
N LEU A 306 -2.42 -5.89 -13.09
CA LEU A 306 -2.20 -7.34 -13.13
C LEU A 306 -3.00 -8.02 -14.24
N SER A 307 -4.08 -7.41 -14.70
CA SER A 307 -4.87 -7.90 -15.83
C SER A 307 -4.27 -7.55 -17.19
N ARG A 308 -3.23 -6.72 -17.27
CA ARG A 308 -2.70 -6.16 -18.53
C ARG A 308 -1.55 -6.99 -19.10
N GLY A 309 -1.17 -6.70 -20.34
CA GLY A 309 -0.08 -7.41 -21.02
C GLY A 309 -0.50 -8.83 -21.40
N ASN A 310 0.04 -9.84 -20.73
CA ASN A 310 -0.31 -11.25 -20.95
C ASN A 310 -1.63 -11.68 -20.29
N SER A 311 -2.52 -10.72 -19.98
CA SER A 311 -3.86 -10.99 -19.43
C SER A 311 -3.84 -11.79 -18.13
N GLY A 312 -2.86 -11.52 -17.26
CA GLY A 312 -2.74 -12.13 -15.93
C GLY A 312 -2.01 -13.47 -15.87
N GLU A 313 -1.48 -13.98 -16.99
CA GLU A 313 -0.71 -15.23 -17.01
C GLU A 313 0.51 -15.18 -16.09
N ALA A 314 1.32 -14.11 -16.16
CA ALA A 314 2.48 -13.95 -15.27
C ALA A 314 2.08 -13.87 -13.78
N THR A 315 0.94 -13.22 -13.51
CA THR A 315 0.38 -13.15 -12.16
C THR A 315 -0.02 -14.53 -11.66
N LEU A 316 -0.71 -15.34 -12.47
CA LEU A 316 -1.09 -16.70 -12.08
C LEU A 316 0.12 -17.62 -11.89
N GLU A 317 1.14 -17.52 -12.73
CA GLU A 317 2.39 -18.26 -12.55
C GLU A 317 3.03 -17.94 -11.20
N TRP A 318 3.11 -16.65 -10.85
CA TRP A 318 3.63 -16.20 -9.56
C TRP A 318 2.77 -16.71 -8.39
N VAL A 319 1.44 -16.56 -8.47
CA VAL A 319 0.50 -17.10 -7.46
C VAL A 319 0.70 -18.60 -7.27
N ASN A 320 0.86 -19.36 -8.36
CA ASN A 320 1.05 -20.81 -8.33
C ASN A 320 2.37 -21.23 -7.69
N LYS A 321 3.39 -20.36 -7.68
CA LYS A 321 4.63 -20.59 -6.94
C LYS A 321 4.46 -20.22 -5.47
N VAL A 322 3.95 -19.02 -5.18
CA VAL A 322 3.76 -18.52 -3.81
C VAL A 322 2.83 -19.43 -3.00
N LYS A 323 1.74 -19.93 -3.59
CA LYS A 323 0.78 -20.80 -2.90
C LYS A 323 1.35 -22.16 -2.48
N LYS A 324 2.54 -22.55 -2.96
CA LYS A 324 3.22 -23.78 -2.51
C LYS A 324 3.85 -23.63 -1.13
N TRP A 325 4.07 -22.40 -0.67
CA TRP A 325 4.66 -22.14 0.63
C TRP A 325 3.61 -22.28 1.75
N PRO A 326 3.95 -22.94 2.88
CA PRO A 326 2.98 -23.21 3.94
C PRO A 326 2.83 -22.03 4.92
N PHE A 327 2.60 -20.82 4.43
CA PHE A 327 2.33 -19.66 5.30
C PHE A 327 0.95 -19.76 5.96
N LYS A 328 0.82 -19.13 7.13
CA LYS A 328 -0.44 -19.03 7.90
C LYS A 328 -0.82 -17.58 8.19
N ARG A 329 -0.04 -16.65 7.64
CA ARG A 329 -0.11 -15.22 7.91
C ARG A 329 0.45 -14.47 6.73
N VAL A 330 -0.18 -13.36 6.37
CA VAL A 330 0.32 -12.42 5.36
C VAL A 330 0.47 -11.02 5.97
N ILE A 331 1.56 -10.32 5.63
CA ILE A 331 1.78 -8.92 6.00
C ILE A 331 1.86 -8.09 4.70
N PRO A 332 0.82 -7.33 4.34
CA PRO A 332 0.87 -6.36 3.25
C PRO A 332 1.52 -5.03 3.68
N ALA A 333 1.95 -4.21 2.72
CA ALA A 333 2.60 -2.92 2.99
C ALA A 333 1.60 -1.77 3.31
N HIS A 334 0.31 -1.98 3.07
CA HIS A 334 -0.76 -1.01 3.34
C HIS A 334 -1.94 -1.65 4.08
N LEU A 335 -2.77 -0.80 4.68
CA LEU A 335 -3.98 -1.14 5.42
C LEU A 335 -3.74 -2.22 6.51
N ASP A 336 -4.71 -3.12 6.72
CA ASP A 336 -4.69 -4.07 7.82
C ASP A 336 -3.58 -5.11 7.67
N ALA A 337 -2.88 -5.34 8.77
CA ALA A 337 -1.92 -6.41 8.93
C ALA A 337 -1.85 -6.82 10.41
N PRO A 338 -1.40 -8.04 10.73
CA PRO A 338 -1.30 -9.16 9.81
C PRO A 338 -2.69 -9.64 9.36
N LEU A 339 -2.72 -10.37 8.25
CA LEU A 339 -3.88 -11.12 7.80
C LEU A 339 -3.68 -12.59 8.17
N ASN A 340 -4.66 -13.18 8.87
CA ASN A 340 -4.62 -14.59 9.28
C ASN A 340 -5.18 -15.49 8.18
N ILE A 341 -4.50 -15.53 7.04
CA ILE A 341 -4.92 -16.31 5.86
C ILE A 341 -3.85 -17.30 5.42
N GLY A 342 -4.29 -18.41 4.84
CA GLY A 342 -3.43 -19.44 4.25
C GLY A 342 -3.22 -19.31 2.74
N PRO A 343 -2.50 -20.25 2.12
CA PRO A 343 -2.15 -20.20 0.70
C PRO A 343 -3.34 -20.29 -0.25
N GLU A 344 -4.39 -21.01 0.13
CA GLU A 344 -5.60 -21.12 -0.68
C GLU A 344 -6.42 -19.83 -0.69
N GLU A 345 -6.59 -19.19 0.48
CA GLU A 345 -7.26 -17.89 0.59
C GLU A 345 -6.49 -16.79 -0.14
N PHE A 346 -5.16 -16.78 -0.04
CA PHE A 346 -4.30 -15.90 -0.84
C PHE A 346 -4.46 -16.18 -2.34
N SER A 347 -4.49 -17.44 -2.76
CA SER A 347 -4.68 -17.81 -4.16
C SER A 347 -6.05 -17.37 -4.69
N ALA A 348 -7.09 -17.40 -3.85
CA ALA A 348 -8.46 -17.06 -4.21
C ALA A 348 -8.65 -15.57 -4.54
N THR A 349 -7.81 -14.67 -4.00
CA THR A 349 -7.87 -13.23 -4.34
C THR A 349 -7.55 -12.95 -5.81
N TYR A 350 -6.98 -13.92 -6.53
CA TYR A 350 -6.63 -13.83 -7.95
C TYR A 350 -7.53 -14.68 -8.86
N ASP A 351 -8.64 -15.22 -8.35
CA ASP A 351 -9.55 -16.10 -9.13
C ASP A 351 -10.18 -15.42 -10.35
N PHE A 352 -10.26 -14.08 -10.35
CA PHE A 352 -10.72 -13.30 -11.49
C PHE A 352 -9.92 -13.63 -12.78
N ILE A 353 -8.61 -13.90 -12.65
CA ILE A 353 -7.78 -14.30 -13.80
C ILE A 353 -8.17 -15.69 -14.29
N ARG A 354 -8.37 -16.65 -13.36
CA ARG A 354 -8.78 -18.03 -13.70
C ARG A 354 -10.15 -18.09 -14.34
N LYS A 355 -11.06 -17.22 -13.91
CA LYS A 355 -12.41 -17.06 -14.47
C LYS A 355 -12.42 -16.35 -15.83
N GLY A 356 -11.30 -15.76 -16.24
CA GLY A 356 -11.20 -15.04 -17.50
C GLY A 356 -11.94 -13.69 -17.50
N LYS A 357 -12.27 -13.14 -16.33
CA LYS A 357 -13.05 -11.90 -16.18
C LYS A 357 -12.52 -11.06 -15.03
N ASN A 358 -12.36 -9.77 -15.24
CA ASN A 358 -11.84 -8.85 -14.24
C ASN A 358 -12.89 -8.46 -13.17
N GLU A 359 -13.48 -9.47 -12.53
CA GLU A 359 -14.56 -9.30 -11.55
C GLU A 359 -14.02 -8.88 -10.17
N VAL A 360 -14.78 -8.00 -9.49
CA VAL A 360 -14.55 -7.58 -8.11
C VAL A 360 -15.86 -7.60 -7.33
N ARG A 361 -15.78 -7.73 -6.01
CA ARG A 361 -16.94 -7.72 -5.10
C ARG A 361 -17.55 -6.32 -4.87
N TYR A 362 -16.97 -5.27 -5.43
CA TYR A 362 -17.34 -3.89 -5.14
C TYR A 362 -18.50 -3.41 -6.01
N CYS A 363 -19.14 -2.30 -5.63
CA CYS A 363 -20.20 -1.70 -6.42
C CYS A 363 -19.68 -1.21 -7.78
N ASN A 364 -20.32 -1.63 -8.87
CA ASN A 364 -19.87 -1.30 -10.21
C ASN A 364 -19.85 0.22 -10.49
N ASN A 365 -20.73 0.98 -9.83
CA ASN A 365 -20.75 2.44 -9.96
C ASN A 365 -19.46 3.09 -9.43
N ASP A 366 -18.84 2.56 -8.37
CA ASP A 366 -17.57 3.08 -7.83
C ASP A 366 -16.41 2.88 -8.79
N LEU A 367 -16.50 1.89 -9.69
CA LEU A 367 -15.46 1.57 -10.66
C LEU A 367 -15.50 2.46 -11.91
N LYS A 368 -16.57 3.25 -12.11
CA LYS A 368 -16.81 3.99 -13.36
C LYS A 368 -15.68 4.94 -13.75
N VAL A 369 -15.04 5.59 -12.78
CA VAL A 369 -13.91 6.50 -13.07
C VAL A 369 -12.69 5.71 -13.55
N LEU A 370 -12.40 4.57 -12.91
CA LEU A 370 -11.32 3.67 -13.33
C LEU A 370 -11.60 3.08 -14.72
N GLN A 371 -12.82 2.57 -14.95
CA GLN A 371 -13.26 2.04 -16.26
C GLN A 371 -13.10 3.09 -17.38
N LYS A 372 -13.55 4.33 -17.14
CA LYS A 372 -13.38 5.43 -18.10
C LYS A 372 -11.92 5.79 -18.34
N ALA A 373 -11.07 5.75 -17.30
CA ALA A 373 -9.64 6.00 -17.47
C ALA A 373 -8.98 4.94 -18.36
N GLU A 374 -9.38 3.67 -18.22
CA GLU A 374 -8.94 2.55 -19.06
C GLU A 374 -9.40 2.69 -20.53
N GLU A 375 -10.60 3.24 -20.77
CA GLU A 375 -11.14 3.48 -22.12
C GLU A 375 -10.59 4.75 -22.78
N GLY A 376 -10.20 5.74 -21.98
CA GLY A 376 -9.78 7.08 -22.41
C GLY A 376 -8.25 7.26 -22.40
N PRO A 377 -7.71 8.23 -21.63
CA PRO A 377 -6.32 8.68 -21.76
C PRO A 377 -5.26 7.59 -21.46
N LEU A 378 -5.57 6.57 -20.66
CA LEU A 378 -4.62 5.47 -20.40
C LEU A 378 -4.56 4.46 -21.56
N LYS A 379 -5.57 4.42 -22.44
CA LYS A 379 -5.68 3.44 -23.55
C LYS A 379 -4.45 3.44 -24.46
N PHE A 380 -3.76 4.57 -24.59
CA PHE A 380 -2.59 4.70 -25.45
C PHE A 380 -1.28 4.24 -24.79
N SER A 381 -1.25 4.15 -23.45
CA SER A 381 -0.06 3.75 -22.70
C SER A 381 -0.11 2.32 -22.17
N VAL A 382 -1.30 1.73 -22.01
CA VAL A 382 -1.49 0.38 -21.45
C VAL A 382 -1.86 -0.65 -22.52
N TYR A 383 -1.41 -1.90 -22.36
CA TYR A 383 -1.75 -3.00 -23.24
C TYR A 383 -3.21 -3.46 -23.03
N PRO A 384 -3.86 -4.03 -24.06
CA PRO A 384 -5.19 -4.60 -23.89
C PRO A 384 -5.18 -5.79 -22.92
N SER A 385 -6.33 -6.08 -22.32
CA SER A 385 -6.56 -7.25 -21.48
C SER A 385 -7.69 -8.10 -22.04
N LYS A 386 -7.50 -9.42 -22.12
CA LYS A 386 -8.58 -10.36 -22.47
C LYS A 386 -9.62 -10.51 -21.35
N LEU A 387 -9.28 -10.10 -20.12
CA LEU A 387 -10.18 -10.17 -18.96
C LEU A 387 -11.26 -9.08 -18.97
N GLY A 388 -11.15 -8.11 -19.89
CA GLY A 388 -12.04 -6.95 -19.97
C GLY A 388 -11.73 -5.87 -18.92
N LEU A 389 -12.60 -4.87 -18.87
CA LEU A 389 -12.59 -3.85 -17.81
C LEU A 389 -12.96 -4.46 -16.46
N LEU A 390 -12.63 -3.77 -15.36
CA LEU A 390 -13.14 -4.15 -14.04
C LEU A 390 -14.67 -4.24 -14.04
N GLN A 391 -15.22 -5.28 -13.43
CA GLN A 391 -16.67 -5.49 -13.31
C GLN A 391 -17.06 -5.68 -11.85
N GLY A 392 -17.88 -4.77 -11.33
CA GLY A 392 -18.42 -4.86 -9.98
C GLY A 392 -19.82 -5.47 -9.95
N GLN A 393 -20.36 -5.64 -8.75
CA GLN A 393 -21.75 -6.03 -8.55
C GLN A 393 -22.72 -4.83 -8.67
N GLN A 394 -23.99 -5.13 -8.87
CA GLN A 394 -25.04 -4.13 -8.77
C GLN A 394 -25.29 -3.78 -7.30
N CYS A 395 -25.22 -2.50 -6.97
CA CYS A 395 -25.53 -1.95 -5.65
C CYS A 395 -26.72 -1.00 -5.77
N LEU A 396 -27.24 -0.53 -4.63
CA LEU A 396 -28.33 0.45 -4.61
C LEU A 396 -27.94 1.68 -5.44
N ALA A 397 -28.82 2.08 -6.36
CA ALA A 397 -28.67 3.35 -7.05
C ALA A 397 -28.94 4.49 -6.05
N LYS A 398 -28.08 5.50 -6.03
CA LYS A 398 -28.36 6.77 -5.35
C LYS A 398 -29.75 7.27 -5.77
N LYS A 399 -30.63 7.52 -4.81
CA LYS A 399 -31.91 8.21 -5.06
C LYS A 399 -31.71 9.71 -5.10
#